data_AF-A0A1H4NUS2-F1
#
_entry.id   AF-A0A1H4NUS2-F1
#
_cell.length_a   1.000
_cell.length_b   1.000
_cell.length_c   1.000
_cell.angle_alpha   90.00
_cell.angle_beta   90.00
_cell.angle_gamma   90.00
#
_symmetry.space_group_name_H-M   'P 1'
#
loop_
_entity.id
_entity.type
_entity.pdbx_description
1 polymer ?
#
loop_
_entity_poly.entity_id
_entity_poly.type
_entity_poly.pdbx_seq_one_letter_code
_entity_poly.pdbx_strand_id
1 'polypeptide(L)'
;MADLNRAGRAFARDLIAGDNIDRDSAWSFTADDGNTLLGDAGSDWANYGKHHLGIDTTENFDTKDHWKYPFAKDGKIYRSALVAIRQRSSSQKDKVVYDAAGALLDEIDGDTDSSQADAGKGPNAGGGVITVANRPPRIEVQPRSDLASSAPASPDCFSRWNPGIRAATADEPNVIEMFDVIGYDFWSGGGITAESVSSQLKSFSGQPVEVQINSPGGDMFEGIAIYNLLNQYPGKVTVKVMALAASAASVIAMAGDDVQIGQGAFIMIHNCWVMAIGNRNDMREVADYLEPFDQALCDIYVARTSMKANDVATYMDDETFIGAQQAIDEGFADTLLSQEKIKEDKKAAASSKSKIAALHIEAALVRRGHVPAAQARSMIVNAAGAGADGTPAVREIEKILTRNDGEHEGMSRGTFRALIRDLKSGTPAAAANQSDVMPGADVGSKPGAGQAELLTAIAAFRQVAKS
;
A
#
# COMPACT_ATOMS: atom_id res chain seq x y z
N MET A 1 -9.86 30.80 0.41
CA MET A 1 -10.44 29.50 0.03
C MET A 1 -10.34 28.65 1.26
N ALA A 2 -11.44 28.00 1.64
CA ALA A 2 -11.47 27.19 2.86
C ALA A 2 -10.87 25.80 2.58
N ASP A 3 -9.98 25.37 3.47
CA ASP A 3 -9.47 24.01 3.48
C ASP A 3 -10.47 23.08 4.20
N LEU A 4 -10.36 21.77 3.95
CA LEU A 4 -11.22 20.79 4.59
C LEU A 4 -10.84 20.62 6.08
N ASN A 5 -11.83 20.80 6.95
CA ASN A 5 -11.67 20.43 8.36
C ASN A 5 -11.77 18.91 8.52
N ARG A 6 -10.63 18.21 8.56
CA ARG A 6 -10.60 16.75 8.71
C ARG A 6 -11.21 16.28 10.05
N ALA A 7 -10.98 17.03 11.13
CA ALA A 7 -11.56 16.73 12.43
C ALA A 7 -13.09 16.89 12.43
N GLY A 8 -13.59 17.93 11.77
CA GLY A 8 -15.02 18.12 11.55
C GLY A 8 -15.64 17.04 10.69
N ARG A 9 -15.00 16.67 9.57
CA ARG A 9 -15.47 15.55 8.72
C ARG A 9 -15.52 14.22 9.49
N ALA A 10 -14.51 13.93 10.30
CA ALA A 10 -14.52 12.72 11.12
C ALA A 10 -15.67 12.73 12.14
N PHE A 11 -15.89 13.86 12.81
CA PHE A 11 -17.01 14.02 13.75
C PHE A 11 -18.39 13.89 13.06
N ALA A 12 -18.54 14.41 11.84
CA ALA A 12 -19.74 14.22 11.04
C ALA A 12 -20.04 12.72 10.82
N ARG A 13 -19.03 11.91 10.47
CA ARG A 13 -19.19 10.46 10.28
C ARG A 13 -19.49 9.73 11.58
N ASP A 14 -18.88 10.13 12.69
CA ASP A 14 -19.19 9.56 14.01
C ASP A 14 -20.67 9.82 14.39
N LEU A 15 -21.20 11.01 14.07
CA LEU A 15 -22.62 11.33 14.27
C LEU A 15 -23.53 10.50 13.37
N ILE A 16 -23.14 10.30 12.10
CA ILE A 16 -23.89 9.46 11.15
C ILE A 16 -23.91 8.00 11.62
N ALA A 17 -22.74 7.42 11.93
CA ALA A 17 -22.62 6.04 12.41
C ALA A 17 -23.34 5.81 13.74
N GLY A 18 -23.49 6.85 14.56
CA GLY A 18 -24.25 6.82 15.81
C GLY A 18 -25.75 7.08 15.66
N ASP A 19 -26.28 7.20 14.43
CA ASP A 19 -27.65 7.61 14.10
C ASP A 19 -28.09 8.93 14.79
N ASN A 20 -27.14 9.82 15.06
CA ASN A 20 -27.41 11.16 15.59
C ASN A 20 -27.68 12.14 14.46
N ILE A 21 -28.66 11.81 13.62
CA ILE A 21 -28.92 12.50 12.35
C ILE A 21 -30.29 13.17 12.42
N ASP A 22 -30.32 14.47 12.16
CA ASP A 22 -31.55 15.20 11.89
C ASP A 22 -31.77 15.31 10.38
N ARG A 23 -32.76 14.56 9.89
CA ARG A 23 -33.08 14.43 8.46
C ARG A 23 -34.11 15.47 7.98
N ASP A 24 -34.89 16.03 8.89
CA ASP A 24 -36.14 16.72 8.57
C ASP A 24 -36.12 18.22 8.95
N SER A 25 -35.36 18.61 9.97
CA SER A 25 -35.34 19.98 10.48
C SER A 25 -34.61 20.92 9.54
N ALA A 26 -35.12 22.15 9.41
CA ALA A 26 -34.44 23.20 8.67
C ALA A 26 -33.15 23.63 9.38
N TRP A 27 -32.06 23.78 8.62
CA TRP A 27 -30.77 24.17 9.18
C TRP A 27 -30.74 25.67 9.54
N SER A 28 -30.27 25.96 10.75
CA SER A 28 -29.86 27.30 11.17
C SER A 28 -28.76 27.22 12.23
N PHE A 29 -27.80 28.13 12.15
CA PHE A 29 -26.69 28.25 13.09
C PHE A 29 -26.55 29.70 13.52
N THR A 30 -26.88 29.96 14.78
CA THR A 30 -26.92 31.28 15.40
C THR A 30 -25.66 31.56 16.20
N ALA A 31 -25.49 32.80 16.64
CA ALA A 31 -24.38 33.18 17.52
C ALA A 31 -24.44 32.41 18.86
N ASP A 32 -25.65 32.14 19.36
CA ASP A 32 -25.88 31.41 20.60
C ASP A 32 -25.51 29.93 20.44
N ASP A 33 -25.91 29.28 19.35
CA ASP A 33 -25.48 27.90 19.03
C ASP A 33 -23.95 27.81 19.06
N GLY A 34 -23.26 28.79 18.46
CA GLY A 34 -21.81 28.84 18.48
C GLY A 34 -21.21 29.10 19.88
N ASN A 35 -21.85 29.91 20.71
CA ASN A 35 -21.40 30.16 22.08
C ASN A 35 -21.57 28.90 22.95
N THR A 36 -22.66 28.15 22.78
CA THR A 36 -22.87 26.87 23.46
C THR A 36 -21.75 25.88 23.15
N LEU A 37 -21.28 25.85 21.89
CA LEU A 37 -20.16 24.99 21.50
C LEU A 37 -18.81 25.40 22.10
N LEU A 38 -18.62 26.68 22.45
CA LEU A 38 -17.40 27.17 23.11
C LEU A 38 -17.36 26.89 24.63
N GLY A 39 -18.47 26.38 25.19
CA GLY A 39 -18.63 26.09 26.61
C GLY A 39 -18.68 27.34 27.50
N ASP A 40 -18.87 27.13 28.80
CA ASP A 40 -19.06 28.21 29.80
C ASP A 40 -17.86 29.18 29.88
N ALA A 41 -16.65 28.69 29.57
CA ALA A 41 -15.44 29.50 29.55
C ALA A 41 -15.22 30.25 28.22
N GLY A 42 -16.04 29.99 27.20
CA GLY A 42 -15.98 30.66 25.90
C GLY A 42 -14.70 30.39 25.09
N SER A 43 -13.99 29.30 25.39
CA SER A 43 -12.64 29.02 24.87
C SER A 43 -12.44 27.60 24.35
N ASP A 44 -13.49 26.78 24.29
CA ASP A 44 -13.40 25.42 23.75
C ASP A 44 -13.43 25.39 22.21
N TRP A 45 -12.40 25.99 21.60
CA TRP A 45 -12.23 26.04 20.15
C TRP A 45 -12.06 24.66 19.52
N ALA A 46 -11.55 23.68 20.27
CA ALA A 46 -11.43 22.30 19.84
C ALA A 46 -12.80 21.62 19.70
N ASN A 47 -13.75 21.88 20.61
CA ASN A 47 -15.13 21.42 20.49
C ASN A 47 -15.89 22.18 19.40
N TYR A 48 -15.72 23.51 19.36
CA TYR A 48 -16.32 24.37 18.33
C TYR A 48 -15.93 23.92 16.92
N GLY A 49 -14.63 23.68 16.70
CA GLY A 49 -14.10 23.29 15.41
C GLY A 49 -14.62 21.94 14.90
N LYS A 50 -14.92 20.98 15.77
CA LYS A 50 -15.48 19.67 15.34
C LYS A 50 -16.84 19.80 14.66
N HIS A 51 -17.58 20.87 14.90
CA HIS A 51 -18.91 21.07 14.33
C HIS A 51 -18.89 21.80 12.98
N HIS A 52 -17.70 22.06 12.42
CA HIS A 52 -17.48 22.85 11.19
C HIS A 52 -16.74 22.03 10.13
N LEU A 53 -17.16 22.11 8.86
CA LEU A 53 -16.62 21.29 7.78
C LEU A 53 -15.44 21.93 7.04
N GLY A 54 -15.26 23.24 7.15
CA GLY A 54 -14.13 23.95 6.57
C GLY A 54 -13.33 24.76 7.58
N ILE A 55 -12.08 25.04 7.25
CA ILE A 55 -11.21 25.94 7.99
C ILE A 55 -10.67 27.04 7.08
N ASP A 56 -10.47 28.23 7.64
CA ASP A 56 -9.72 29.31 7.00
C ASP A 56 -8.38 29.47 7.71
N THR A 57 -7.34 28.92 7.11
CA THR A 57 -5.98 28.90 7.66
C THR A 57 -5.33 30.28 7.72
N THR A 58 -5.95 31.30 7.11
CA THR A 58 -5.50 32.70 7.21
C THR A 58 -5.99 33.41 8.47
N GLU A 59 -6.99 32.85 9.14
CA GLU A 59 -7.57 33.37 10.38
C GLU A 59 -6.99 32.66 11.61
N ASN A 60 -6.96 33.36 12.74
CA ASN A 60 -6.46 32.80 13.99
C ASN A 60 -7.34 31.66 14.51
N PHE A 61 -6.74 30.55 14.90
CA PHE A 61 -7.42 29.35 15.40
C PHE A 61 -8.48 29.62 16.48
N ASP A 62 -8.19 30.55 17.39
CA ASP A 62 -9.07 30.96 18.50
C ASP A 62 -10.10 32.03 18.10
N THR A 63 -10.57 31.99 16.85
CA THR A 63 -11.60 32.92 16.34
C THR A 63 -12.69 32.16 15.60
N LYS A 64 -13.91 32.70 15.62
CA LYS A 64 -15.04 32.11 14.88
C LYS A 64 -14.82 32.17 13.37
N ASP A 65 -13.99 33.10 12.89
CA ASP A 65 -13.69 33.26 11.47
C ASP A 65 -12.79 32.14 10.94
N HIS A 66 -11.97 31.50 11.77
CA HIS A 66 -11.19 30.32 11.39
C HIS A 66 -12.06 29.11 11.00
N TRP A 67 -13.26 28.99 11.55
CA TRP A 67 -14.10 27.82 11.37
C TRP A 67 -15.28 28.13 10.44
N LYS A 68 -15.31 27.48 9.29
CA LYS A 68 -16.33 27.70 8.25
C LYS A 68 -17.26 26.49 8.13
N TYR A 69 -18.45 26.72 7.62
CA TYR A 69 -19.40 25.66 7.27
C TYR A 69 -19.85 24.79 8.48
N PRO A 70 -20.56 25.37 9.48
CA PRO A 70 -21.13 24.59 10.57
C PRO A 70 -22.14 23.57 10.02
N PHE A 71 -22.10 22.34 10.52
CA PHE A 71 -22.95 21.23 10.07
C PHE A 71 -23.69 20.51 11.19
N ALA A 72 -23.26 20.70 12.44
CA ALA A 72 -23.80 20.01 13.60
C ALA A 72 -24.03 20.97 14.76
N LYS A 73 -25.04 20.66 15.57
CA LYS A 73 -25.30 21.27 16.89
C LYS A 73 -26.16 20.34 17.72
N ASP A 74 -26.22 20.56 19.03
CA ASP A 74 -27.02 19.75 19.97
C ASP A 74 -26.73 18.23 19.87
N GLY A 75 -25.48 17.89 19.55
CA GLY A 75 -25.04 16.50 19.36
C GLY A 75 -25.62 15.81 18.13
N LYS A 76 -26.17 16.55 17.16
CA LYS A 76 -26.72 16.01 15.92
C LYS A 76 -26.11 16.65 14.68
N ILE A 77 -25.95 15.85 13.63
CA ILE A 77 -25.67 16.33 12.28
C ILE A 77 -26.97 16.59 11.55
N TYR A 78 -27.07 17.71 10.85
CA TYR A 78 -28.28 18.07 10.12
C TYR A 78 -28.06 17.85 8.63
N ARG A 79 -28.91 17.01 8.02
CA ARG A 79 -28.89 16.78 6.56
C ARG A 79 -29.04 18.10 5.79
N SER A 80 -29.96 18.94 6.23
CA SER A 80 -30.19 20.27 5.66
C SER A 80 -28.98 21.20 5.78
N ALA A 81 -28.09 20.99 6.75
CA ALA A 81 -26.85 21.75 6.88
C ALA A 81 -25.87 21.41 5.77
N LEU A 82 -25.70 20.12 5.47
CA LEU A 82 -24.81 19.67 4.41
C LEU A 82 -25.27 20.15 3.03
N VAL A 83 -26.59 20.18 2.78
CA VAL A 83 -27.17 20.79 1.57
C VAL A 83 -26.82 22.28 1.50
N ALA A 84 -27.00 23.02 2.59
CA ALA A 84 -26.65 24.43 2.67
C ALA A 84 -25.13 24.66 2.47
N ILE A 85 -24.29 23.76 3.00
CA ILE A 85 -22.84 23.81 2.81
C ILE A 85 -22.50 23.63 1.34
N ARG A 86 -23.05 22.63 0.64
CA ARG A 86 -22.81 22.45 -0.80
C ARG A 86 -23.18 23.68 -1.62
N GLN A 87 -24.31 24.32 -1.30
CA GLN A 87 -24.71 25.54 -1.99
C GLN A 87 -23.70 26.68 -1.75
N ARG A 88 -23.26 26.87 -0.50
CA ARG A 88 -22.34 27.96 -0.13
C ARG A 88 -20.91 27.70 -0.63
N SER A 89 -20.39 26.49 -0.48
CA SER A 89 -19.04 26.13 -0.92
C SER A 89 -18.91 26.15 -2.44
N SER A 90 -19.97 25.79 -3.17
CA SER A 90 -20.02 25.98 -4.62
C SER A 90 -19.90 27.46 -5.01
N SER A 91 -20.63 28.36 -4.33
CA SER A 91 -20.56 29.81 -4.59
C SER A 91 -19.19 30.42 -4.25
N GLN A 92 -18.52 29.89 -3.23
CA GLN A 92 -17.20 30.35 -2.76
C GLN A 92 -16.03 29.65 -3.46
N LYS A 93 -16.32 28.69 -4.36
CA LYS A 93 -15.35 27.85 -5.08
C LYS A 93 -14.48 26.96 -4.17
N ASP A 94 -15.00 26.60 -2.99
CA ASP A 94 -14.34 25.69 -2.05
C ASP A 94 -14.66 24.23 -2.40
N LYS A 95 -14.04 23.73 -3.48
CA LYS A 95 -14.35 22.41 -4.07
C LYS A 95 -14.18 21.25 -3.06
N VAL A 96 -13.14 21.28 -2.24
CA VAL A 96 -12.85 20.20 -1.28
C VAL A 96 -13.95 20.09 -0.22
N VAL A 97 -14.49 21.23 0.25
CA VAL A 97 -15.60 21.26 1.19
C VAL A 97 -16.92 20.85 0.51
N TYR A 98 -17.12 21.24 -0.76
CA TYR A 98 -18.26 20.81 -1.57
C TYR A 98 -18.33 19.29 -1.73
N ASP A 99 -17.22 18.66 -2.13
CA ASP A 99 -17.15 17.22 -2.34
C ASP A 99 -17.35 16.46 -1.02
N ALA A 100 -16.73 16.94 0.07
CA ALA A 100 -16.89 16.34 1.40
C ALA A 100 -18.34 16.40 1.92
N ALA A 101 -19.04 17.51 1.72
CA ALA A 101 -20.45 17.62 2.07
C ALA A 101 -21.36 16.72 1.20
N GLY A 102 -20.98 16.50 -0.06
CA GLY A 102 -21.64 15.54 -0.96
C GLY A 102 -21.55 14.11 -0.45
N ALA A 103 -20.34 13.64 -0.15
CA ALA A 103 -20.13 12.29 0.36
C ALA A 103 -20.88 12.02 1.68
N LEU A 104 -20.95 13.02 2.58
CA LEU A 104 -21.70 12.88 3.83
C LEU A 104 -23.22 12.84 3.61
N LEU A 105 -23.74 13.52 2.59
CA LEU A 105 -25.16 13.42 2.22
C LEU A 105 -25.49 12.05 1.64
N ASP A 106 -24.62 11.53 0.78
CA ASP A 106 -24.80 10.19 0.20
C ASP A 106 -24.79 9.12 1.30
N GLU A 107 -23.97 9.29 2.35
CA GLU A 107 -23.95 8.42 3.53
C GLU A 107 -25.25 8.50 4.36
N ILE A 108 -25.81 9.70 4.55
CA ILE A 108 -27.07 9.91 5.27
C ILE A 108 -28.27 9.36 4.50
N ASP A 109 -28.27 9.55 3.17
CA ASP A 109 -29.39 9.18 2.30
C ASP A 109 -29.35 7.70 1.91
N GLY A 110 -28.16 7.12 1.76
CA GLY A 110 -27.96 5.71 1.43
C GLY A 110 -28.44 4.73 2.51
N ASP A 111 -28.59 5.20 3.76
CA ASP A 111 -29.10 4.38 4.87
C ASP A 111 -30.64 4.24 4.89
N THR A 112 -31.35 4.88 3.95
CA THR A 112 -32.83 4.80 3.88
C THR A 112 -33.37 3.54 3.19
N ASP A 113 -32.53 2.69 2.62
CA ASP A 113 -32.94 1.47 1.89
C ASP A 113 -32.77 0.15 2.68
N SER A 114 -32.34 0.20 3.95
CA SER A 114 -31.96 -0.99 4.74
C SER A 114 -33.01 -1.46 5.77
N SER A 115 -34.24 -0.94 5.75
CA SER A 115 -35.29 -1.38 6.69
C SER A 115 -35.98 -2.69 6.25
N GLN A 116 -35.27 -3.82 6.24
CA GLN A 116 -35.82 -5.17 6.47
C GLN A 116 -34.71 -6.23 6.46
N ALA A 117 -34.02 -6.44 7.57
CA ALA A 117 -33.44 -7.75 7.91
C ALA A 117 -33.01 -7.81 9.39
N ASP A 118 -33.84 -8.54 10.14
CA ASP A 118 -33.52 -9.45 11.25
C ASP A 118 -32.82 -8.94 12.53
N ALA A 119 -33.49 -9.24 13.63
CA ALA A 119 -33.11 -8.93 15.00
C ALA A 119 -32.25 -10.05 15.60
N GLY A 120 -30.98 -9.75 15.89
CA GLY A 120 -30.05 -10.65 16.59
C GLY A 120 -29.46 -10.02 17.85
N LYS A 121 -29.94 -10.45 19.02
CA LYS A 121 -29.48 -10.03 20.37
C LYS A 121 -27.98 -10.24 20.63
N GLY A 122 -27.35 -9.25 21.28
CA GLY A 122 -26.09 -9.37 22.05
C GLY A 122 -26.12 -8.47 23.30
N PRO A 123 -25.41 -8.80 24.40
CA PRO A 123 -25.86 -8.53 25.76
C PRO A 123 -25.42 -7.18 26.37
N ASN A 124 -26.24 -6.70 27.31
CA ASN A 124 -25.94 -5.64 28.27
C ASN A 124 -24.61 -5.88 29.03
N ALA A 125 -23.77 -4.85 29.13
CA ALA A 125 -22.87 -4.64 30.27
C ALA A 125 -22.62 -3.14 30.45
N GLY A 126 -22.86 -2.63 31.66
CA GLY A 126 -22.94 -1.20 31.95
C GLY A 126 -21.62 -0.52 32.35
N GLY A 127 -21.70 0.82 32.39
CA GLY A 127 -21.11 1.71 33.39
C GLY A 127 -19.58 1.85 33.45
N GLY A 128 -19.10 3.06 33.10
CA GLY A 128 -17.80 3.55 33.58
C GLY A 128 -17.26 4.75 32.81
N VAL A 129 -17.53 5.96 33.29
CA VAL A 129 -16.86 7.19 32.84
C VAL A 129 -15.40 7.16 33.30
N ILE A 130 -14.43 7.16 32.38
CA ILE A 130 -13.01 7.30 32.70
C ILE A 130 -12.62 8.78 32.62
N THR A 131 -12.29 9.37 33.77
CA THR A 131 -11.74 10.72 33.92
C THR A 131 -10.26 10.79 33.55
N VAL A 132 -9.81 11.96 33.10
CA VAL A 132 -8.52 12.28 32.43
C VAL A 132 -7.25 12.02 33.27
N ALA A 133 -7.33 11.48 34.49
CA ALA A 133 -6.20 11.42 35.41
C ALA A 133 -5.30 10.17 35.31
N ASN A 134 -5.59 9.20 34.44
CA ASN A 134 -4.77 7.97 34.26
C ASN A 134 -4.51 7.63 32.78
N ARG A 135 -3.99 8.58 31.99
CA ARG A 135 -3.38 8.22 30.71
C ARG A 135 -2.06 7.48 30.98
N PRO A 136 -1.84 6.27 30.43
CA PRO A 136 -0.49 5.72 30.38
C PRO A 136 0.42 6.70 29.61
N PRO A 137 1.73 6.74 29.91
CA PRO A 137 2.65 7.67 29.27
C PRO A 137 2.57 7.51 27.75
N ARG A 138 2.70 8.64 27.03
CA ARG A 138 2.86 8.70 25.59
C ARG A 138 3.89 7.64 25.19
N ILE A 139 3.44 6.60 24.49
CA ILE A 139 4.36 5.66 23.86
C ILE A 139 5.07 6.47 22.79
N GLU A 140 6.34 6.81 23.01
CA GLU A 140 7.22 7.14 21.90
C GLU A 140 7.29 5.90 21.02
N VAL A 141 6.57 5.96 19.90
CA VAL A 141 6.70 4.96 18.84
C VAL A 141 8.07 5.18 18.24
N GLN A 142 9.06 4.43 18.75
CA GLN A 142 10.23 4.07 17.96
C GLN A 142 9.70 3.49 16.65
N PRO A 143 10.30 3.81 15.47
CA PRO A 143 9.90 3.21 14.21
C PRO A 143 9.90 1.70 14.41
N ARG A 144 8.71 1.10 14.46
CA ARG A 144 8.62 -0.25 14.98
C ARG A 144 9.31 -1.17 13.97
N SER A 145 10.25 -1.98 14.46
CA SER A 145 10.93 -3.01 13.68
C SER A 145 9.99 -4.13 13.20
N ASP A 146 8.69 -4.05 13.52
CA ASP A 146 7.64 -4.99 13.12
C ASP A 146 6.85 -4.56 11.87
N LEU A 147 7.00 -3.31 11.41
CA LEU A 147 6.60 -2.88 10.07
C LEU A 147 7.61 -3.48 9.09
N ALA A 148 7.41 -4.74 8.76
CA ALA A 148 8.21 -5.44 7.78
C ALA A 148 8.06 -4.73 6.43
N SER A 149 9.13 -4.10 5.94
CA SER A 149 9.22 -3.58 4.55
C SER A 149 9.12 -4.70 3.50
N SER A 150 9.18 -5.96 3.94
CA SER A 150 9.24 -7.16 3.12
C SER A 150 7.88 -7.80 2.81
N ALA A 151 6.81 -7.00 2.78
CA ALA A 151 5.49 -7.51 2.44
C ALA A 151 5.51 -8.09 1.00
N PRO A 152 5.16 -9.39 0.80
CA PRO A 152 5.30 -10.06 -0.50
C PRO A 152 4.29 -9.53 -1.52
N ALA A 153 4.69 -9.30 -2.78
CA ALA A 153 3.81 -8.78 -3.85
C ALA A 153 2.35 -9.30 -3.81
N SER A 154 1.39 -8.53 -4.34
CA SER A 154 -0.02 -8.90 -4.23
C SER A 154 -0.26 -10.34 -4.75
N PRO A 155 -1.15 -11.14 -4.11
CA PRO A 155 -1.41 -12.53 -4.54
C PRO A 155 -1.77 -12.64 -6.03
N ASP A 156 -2.40 -11.61 -6.56
CA ASP A 156 -2.78 -11.49 -7.97
C ASP A 156 -1.56 -11.40 -8.91
N CYS A 157 -0.49 -10.71 -8.51
CA CYS A 157 0.77 -10.66 -9.24
C CYS A 157 1.42 -12.03 -9.33
N PHE A 158 1.50 -12.76 -8.21
CA PHE A 158 2.06 -14.11 -8.21
C PHE A 158 1.23 -15.06 -9.10
N SER A 159 -0.10 -14.89 -9.15
CA SER A 159 -0.97 -15.83 -9.87
C SER A 159 -0.81 -15.76 -11.38
N ARG A 160 -0.41 -14.58 -11.86
CA ARG A 160 -0.16 -14.26 -13.26
C ARG A 160 1.32 -14.38 -13.63
N TRP A 161 2.20 -14.59 -12.65
CA TRP A 161 3.64 -14.66 -12.86
C TRP A 161 4.11 -16.07 -13.27
N ASN A 162 4.80 -16.14 -14.40
CA ASN A 162 5.53 -17.34 -14.84
C ASN A 162 7.02 -16.98 -15.03
N PRO A 163 7.93 -17.36 -14.11
CA PRO A 163 9.35 -17.02 -14.19
C PRO A 163 10.10 -17.73 -15.32
N GLY A 164 9.46 -18.71 -15.99
CA GLY A 164 10.02 -19.38 -17.16
C GLY A 164 10.07 -18.51 -18.41
N ILE A 165 9.37 -17.37 -18.44
CA ILE A 165 9.43 -16.45 -19.57
C ILE A 165 10.72 -15.63 -19.49
N ARG A 166 11.58 -15.82 -20.49
CA ARG A 166 12.94 -15.27 -20.58
C ARG A 166 13.24 -14.84 -22.02
N ALA A 167 14.34 -14.09 -22.23
CA ALA A 167 14.77 -13.79 -23.59
C ALA A 167 15.24 -15.02 -24.36
N ALA A 168 15.03 -15.01 -25.67
CA ALA A 168 15.40 -16.11 -26.56
C ALA A 168 16.92 -16.34 -26.64
N THR A 169 17.71 -15.27 -26.56
CA THR A 169 19.17 -15.25 -26.62
C THR A 169 19.75 -14.96 -25.23
N ALA A 170 20.52 -15.90 -24.67
CA ALA A 170 21.11 -15.80 -23.33
C ALA A 170 22.54 -15.24 -23.31
N ASP A 171 23.11 -14.94 -24.48
CA ASP A 171 24.55 -14.67 -24.64
C ASP A 171 24.85 -13.24 -25.15
N GLU A 172 23.91 -12.31 -24.99
CA GLU A 172 24.18 -10.89 -25.28
C GLU A 172 25.07 -10.31 -24.16
N PRO A 173 26.12 -9.54 -24.48
CA PRO A 173 26.95 -8.90 -23.47
C PRO A 173 26.13 -7.84 -22.69
N ASN A 174 26.37 -7.73 -21.38
CA ASN A 174 25.77 -6.73 -20.49
C ASN A 174 24.24 -6.84 -20.30
N VAL A 175 23.75 -8.05 -20.02
CA VAL A 175 22.34 -8.29 -19.67
C VAL A 175 22.18 -8.47 -18.16
N ILE A 176 21.16 -7.83 -17.58
CA ILE A 176 20.67 -8.07 -16.22
C ILE A 176 19.32 -8.76 -16.33
N GLU A 177 19.23 -10.00 -15.80
CA GLU A 177 17.99 -10.76 -15.76
C GLU A 177 17.26 -10.55 -14.41
N MET A 178 16.04 -9.98 -14.47
CA MET A 178 15.16 -9.77 -13.32
C MET A 178 13.94 -10.69 -13.42
N PHE A 179 14.19 -11.98 -13.23
CA PHE A 179 13.18 -13.05 -13.34
C PHE A 179 12.80 -13.64 -11.99
N ASP A 180 12.91 -12.83 -10.94
CA ASP A 180 12.63 -13.18 -9.56
C ASP A 180 11.97 -12.00 -8.83
N VAL A 181 11.53 -12.22 -7.58
CA VAL A 181 11.05 -11.16 -6.70
C VAL A 181 12.13 -10.12 -6.44
N ILE A 182 11.70 -8.87 -6.26
CA ILE A 182 12.57 -7.76 -5.89
C ILE A 182 12.87 -7.83 -4.38
N GLY A 183 14.14 -7.71 -4.03
CA GLY A 183 14.65 -7.95 -2.68
C GLY A 183 15.02 -9.42 -2.42
N TYR A 184 15.40 -9.70 -1.18
CA TYR A 184 15.85 -11.03 -0.77
C TYR A 184 14.67 -12.02 -0.65
N ASP A 185 14.78 -13.15 -1.35
CA ASP A 185 13.83 -14.25 -1.28
C ASP A 185 14.32 -15.37 -0.35
N PHE A 186 13.61 -15.58 0.75
CA PHE A 186 13.90 -16.64 1.70
C PHE A 186 13.69 -18.05 1.15
N TRP A 187 12.75 -18.25 0.22
CA TRP A 187 12.43 -19.60 -0.28
C TRP A 187 13.52 -20.16 -1.17
N SER A 188 14.15 -19.29 -1.97
CA SER A 188 15.27 -19.66 -2.84
C SER A 188 16.64 -19.32 -2.27
N GLY A 189 16.73 -18.45 -1.27
CA GLY A 189 17.99 -17.80 -0.87
C GLY A 189 18.52 -16.83 -1.94
N GLY A 190 17.66 -16.43 -2.88
CA GLY A 190 17.97 -15.58 -4.03
C GLY A 190 17.20 -14.27 -4.01
N GLY A 191 16.62 -13.90 -5.15
CA GLY A 191 15.95 -12.61 -5.36
C GLY A 191 16.83 -11.55 -6.03
N ILE A 192 16.21 -10.46 -6.49
CA ILE A 192 16.89 -9.37 -7.20
C ILE A 192 17.17 -8.23 -6.20
N THR A 193 18.42 -8.08 -5.78
CA THR A 193 18.84 -7.05 -4.82
C THR A 193 19.64 -5.93 -5.49
N ALA A 194 19.61 -4.75 -4.88
CA ALA A 194 20.42 -3.61 -5.31
C ALA A 194 21.93 -3.95 -5.30
N GLU A 195 22.38 -4.80 -4.36
CA GLU A 195 23.76 -5.27 -4.33
C GLU A 195 24.11 -6.09 -5.57
N SER A 196 23.28 -7.07 -5.94
CA SER A 196 23.55 -7.94 -7.09
C SER A 196 23.49 -7.16 -8.41
N VAL A 197 22.57 -6.19 -8.53
CA VAL A 197 22.47 -5.28 -9.68
C VAL A 197 23.68 -4.34 -9.74
N SER A 198 24.06 -3.72 -8.61
CA SER A 198 25.22 -2.82 -8.54
C SER A 198 26.52 -3.53 -8.96
N SER A 199 26.70 -4.78 -8.53
CA SER A 199 27.86 -5.60 -8.90
C SER A 199 27.93 -5.84 -10.42
N GLN A 200 26.79 -6.18 -11.04
CA GLN A 200 26.68 -6.37 -12.50
C GLN A 200 26.95 -5.07 -13.26
N LEU A 201 26.32 -3.95 -12.88
CA LEU A 201 26.53 -2.66 -13.53
C LEU A 201 28.00 -2.22 -13.50
N LYS A 202 28.70 -2.45 -12.39
CA LYS A 202 30.15 -2.18 -12.27
C LYS A 202 30.95 -3.02 -13.26
N SER A 203 30.60 -4.30 -13.42
CA SER A 203 31.27 -5.20 -14.37
C SER A 203 31.12 -4.75 -15.83
N PHE A 204 30.02 -4.08 -16.16
CA PHE A 204 29.74 -3.60 -17.52
C PHE A 204 30.49 -2.30 -17.86
N SER A 205 31.13 -1.65 -16.89
CA SER A 205 32.07 -0.53 -17.12
C SER A 205 31.50 0.62 -17.98
N GLY A 206 30.22 0.96 -17.79
CA GLY A 206 29.54 2.04 -18.50
C GLY A 206 29.10 1.73 -19.94
N GLN A 207 29.24 0.49 -20.39
CA GLN A 207 28.70 0.05 -21.69
C GLN A 207 27.16 0.00 -21.65
N PRO A 208 26.46 0.09 -22.80
CA PRO A 208 25.02 -0.10 -22.84
C PRO A 208 24.61 -1.41 -22.16
N VAL A 209 23.54 -1.34 -21.37
CA VAL A 209 23.01 -2.46 -20.58
C VAL A 209 21.57 -2.75 -20.98
N GLU A 210 21.24 -4.03 -21.00
CA GLU A 210 19.89 -4.52 -21.19
C GLU A 210 19.35 -5.11 -19.88
N VAL A 211 18.17 -4.64 -19.44
CA VAL A 211 17.51 -5.12 -18.23
C VAL A 211 16.24 -5.87 -18.64
N GLN A 212 16.20 -7.18 -18.44
CA GLN A 212 15.05 -8.01 -18.80
C GLN A 212 14.19 -8.28 -17.57
N ILE A 213 12.94 -7.81 -17.59
CA ILE A 213 12.04 -7.87 -16.44
C ILE A 213 10.90 -8.87 -16.69
N ASN A 214 10.79 -9.82 -15.77
CA ASN A 214 9.61 -10.66 -15.57
C ASN A 214 9.49 -10.94 -14.06
N SER A 215 8.97 -9.96 -13.33
CA SER A 215 8.96 -9.96 -11.87
C SER A 215 7.61 -9.48 -11.33
N PRO A 216 7.10 -10.12 -10.25
CA PRO A 216 5.88 -9.69 -9.58
C PRO A 216 6.11 -8.48 -8.65
N GLY A 217 7.36 -7.99 -8.53
CA GLY A 217 7.75 -6.98 -7.56
C GLY A 217 8.29 -7.59 -6.26
N GLY A 218 8.17 -6.85 -5.15
CA GLY A 218 8.70 -7.25 -3.85
C GLY A 218 8.99 -6.04 -2.98
N ASP A 219 10.18 -5.99 -2.37
CA ASP A 219 10.58 -4.91 -1.47
C ASP A 219 10.71 -3.57 -2.21
N MET A 220 10.01 -2.55 -1.71
CA MET A 220 9.95 -1.21 -2.31
C MET A 220 11.32 -0.50 -2.24
N PHE A 221 12.04 -0.62 -1.13
CA PHE A 221 13.31 0.09 -0.95
C PHE A 221 14.39 -0.50 -1.85
N GLU A 222 14.43 -1.82 -2.01
CA GLU A 222 15.26 -2.50 -3.01
C GLU A 222 14.88 -2.05 -4.42
N GLY A 223 13.59 -1.94 -4.72
CA GLY A 223 13.09 -1.40 -5.99
C GLY A 223 13.59 0.02 -6.30
N ILE A 224 13.42 0.94 -5.35
CA ILE A 224 13.88 2.34 -5.48
C ILE A 224 15.41 2.41 -5.56
N ALA A 225 16.13 1.58 -4.81
CA ALA A 225 17.59 1.53 -4.87
C ALA A 225 18.07 1.07 -6.26
N ILE A 226 17.47 0.02 -6.82
CA ILE A 226 17.77 -0.47 -8.17
C ILE A 226 17.40 0.60 -9.21
N TYR A 227 16.23 1.23 -9.11
CA TYR A 227 15.82 2.34 -9.97
C TYR A 227 16.88 3.43 -10.01
N ASN A 228 17.35 3.88 -8.83
CA ASN A 228 18.37 4.92 -8.74
C ASN A 228 19.75 4.49 -9.24
N LEU A 229 20.12 3.21 -9.10
CA LEU A 229 21.36 2.67 -9.64
C LEU A 229 21.35 2.68 -11.17
N LEU A 230 20.22 2.30 -11.78
CA LEU A 230 20.05 2.33 -13.23
C LEU A 230 19.99 3.76 -13.76
N ASN A 231 19.26 4.66 -13.10
CA ASN A 231 19.14 6.06 -13.52
C ASN A 231 20.47 6.83 -13.43
N GLN A 232 21.38 6.43 -12.53
CA GLN A 232 22.74 7.00 -12.43
C GLN A 232 23.77 6.31 -13.32
N TYR A 233 23.38 5.25 -14.03
CA TYR A 233 24.30 4.50 -14.86
C TYR A 233 24.69 5.33 -16.10
N PRO A 234 25.98 5.47 -16.43
CA PRO A 234 26.41 6.34 -17.53
C PRO A 234 26.15 5.74 -18.92
N GLY A 235 25.97 4.42 -19.01
CA GLY A 235 25.63 3.73 -20.25
C GLY A 235 24.13 3.75 -20.51
N LYS A 236 23.73 3.58 -21.77
CA LYS A 236 22.30 3.49 -22.12
C LYS A 236 21.67 2.27 -21.46
N VAL A 237 20.56 2.46 -20.74
CA VAL A 237 19.75 1.41 -20.12
C VAL A 237 18.54 1.10 -21.01
N THR A 238 18.49 -0.11 -21.56
CA THR A 238 17.32 -0.62 -22.29
C THR A 238 16.57 -1.62 -21.42
N VAL A 239 15.36 -1.30 -21.01
CA VAL A 239 14.50 -2.18 -20.21
C VAL A 239 13.58 -2.96 -21.15
N LYS A 240 13.45 -4.26 -20.93
CA LYS A 240 12.57 -5.16 -21.67
C LYS A 240 11.60 -5.85 -20.72
N VAL A 241 10.34 -5.45 -20.74
CA VAL A 241 9.26 -6.11 -20.00
C VAL A 241 8.82 -7.34 -20.79
N MET A 242 9.22 -8.53 -20.33
CA MET A 242 9.01 -9.79 -21.07
C MET A 242 7.61 -10.35 -20.90
N ALA A 243 7.06 -10.26 -19.69
CA ALA A 243 5.72 -10.74 -19.38
C ALA A 243 5.06 -9.89 -18.30
N LEU A 244 5.74 -9.66 -17.17
CA LEU A 244 5.20 -8.90 -16.06
C LEU A 244 6.28 -8.00 -15.45
N ALA A 245 5.98 -6.72 -15.29
CA ALA A 245 6.71 -5.82 -14.39
C ALA A 245 5.68 -5.22 -13.43
N ALA A 246 5.54 -5.82 -12.24
CA ALA A 246 4.54 -5.39 -11.27
C ALA A 246 5.18 -4.78 -10.01
N SER A 247 4.48 -3.82 -9.40
CA SER A 247 4.86 -3.25 -8.09
C SER A 247 6.31 -2.70 -8.13
N ALA A 248 7.19 -3.06 -7.19
CA ALA A 248 8.59 -2.60 -7.20
C ALA A 248 9.31 -2.83 -8.54
N ALA A 249 8.93 -3.85 -9.33
CA ALA A 249 9.52 -4.08 -10.64
C ALA A 249 9.02 -3.10 -11.73
N SER A 250 7.78 -2.60 -11.63
CA SER A 250 7.32 -1.52 -12.53
C SER A 250 8.07 -0.23 -12.25
N VAL A 251 8.37 0.07 -10.99
CA VAL A 251 9.23 1.21 -10.60
C VAL A 251 10.60 1.10 -11.27
N ILE A 252 11.25 -0.07 -11.15
CA ILE A 252 12.55 -0.33 -11.80
C ILE A 252 12.47 -0.14 -13.32
N ALA A 253 11.39 -0.61 -13.95
CA ALA A 253 11.20 -0.47 -15.40
C ALA A 253 11.23 0.99 -15.86
N MET A 254 10.78 1.93 -15.02
CA MET A 254 10.76 3.37 -15.34
C MET A 254 12.17 3.99 -15.38
N ALA A 255 13.22 3.28 -14.95
CA ALA A 255 14.61 3.75 -15.03
C ALA A 255 15.24 3.58 -16.44
N GLY A 256 14.54 2.96 -17.39
CA GLY A 256 15.06 2.74 -18.73
C GLY A 256 15.10 4.01 -19.58
N ASP A 257 16.19 4.22 -20.31
CA ASP A 257 16.25 5.20 -21.41
C ASP A 257 15.36 4.78 -22.58
N ASP A 258 15.20 3.46 -22.77
CA ASP A 258 14.31 2.83 -23.75
C ASP A 258 13.61 1.64 -23.09
N VAL A 259 12.29 1.69 -22.97
CA VAL A 259 11.44 0.67 -22.34
C VAL A 259 10.64 -0.06 -23.41
N GLN A 260 10.96 -1.33 -23.62
CA GLN A 260 10.33 -2.19 -24.61
C GLN A 260 9.42 -3.19 -23.92
N ILE A 261 8.17 -3.34 -24.38
CA ILE A 261 7.19 -4.24 -23.76
C ILE A 261 6.77 -5.36 -24.71
N GLY A 262 6.80 -6.60 -24.22
CA GLY A 262 6.36 -7.79 -24.96
C GLY A 262 4.89 -7.72 -25.32
N GLN A 263 4.52 -8.27 -26.49
CA GLN A 263 3.11 -8.40 -26.83
C GLN A 263 2.41 -9.34 -25.84
N GLY A 264 1.33 -8.86 -25.21
CA GLY A 264 0.64 -9.59 -24.14
C GLY A 264 1.31 -9.50 -22.76
N ALA A 265 2.38 -8.71 -22.63
CA ALA A 265 2.96 -8.38 -21.34
C ALA A 265 2.21 -7.22 -20.66
N PHE A 266 2.40 -7.11 -19.35
CA PHE A 266 1.75 -6.12 -18.50
C PHE A 266 2.74 -5.39 -17.60
N ILE A 267 2.49 -4.10 -17.38
CA ILE A 267 3.02 -3.33 -16.27
C ILE A 267 1.89 -3.20 -15.24
N MET A 268 2.15 -3.43 -13.96
CA MET A 268 1.14 -3.26 -12.92
C MET A 268 1.65 -2.29 -11.87
N ILE A 269 0.86 -1.26 -11.58
CA ILE A 269 1.17 -0.24 -10.59
C ILE A 269 0.11 -0.22 -9.49
N HIS A 270 0.55 0.04 -8.27
CA HIS A 270 -0.30 0.14 -7.08
C HIS A 270 0.41 0.92 -5.98
N ASN A 271 -0.33 1.33 -4.94
CA ASN A 271 0.24 1.96 -3.74
C ASN A 271 1.16 1.02 -2.94
N CYS A 272 2.02 1.60 -2.13
CA CYS A 272 2.74 0.87 -1.11
C CYS A 272 1.76 0.24 -0.14
N TRP A 273 2.05 -0.98 0.29
CA TRP A 273 1.20 -1.66 1.25
C TRP A 273 2.06 -2.33 2.31
N VAL A 274 1.51 -2.39 3.52
CA VAL A 274 2.12 -3.04 4.67
C VAL A 274 1.04 -3.81 5.42
N MET A 275 1.48 -4.73 6.28
CA MET A 275 0.59 -5.35 7.24
C MET A 275 0.67 -4.58 8.55
N ALA A 276 -0.48 -4.08 9.01
CA ALA A 276 -0.59 -3.42 10.29
C ALA A 276 -1.74 -4.04 11.11
N ILE A 277 -1.52 -4.17 12.42
CA ILE A 277 -2.54 -4.60 13.37
C ILE A 277 -2.60 -3.54 14.47
N GLY A 278 -3.80 -3.06 14.75
CA GLY A 278 -4.02 -2.03 15.75
C GLY A 278 -5.45 -1.51 15.73
N ASN A 279 -5.72 -0.54 16.60
CA ASN A 279 -6.99 0.16 16.62
C ASN A 279 -7.05 1.22 15.50
N ARG A 280 -8.20 1.88 15.34
CA ARG A 280 -8.42 2.87 14.27
C ARG A 280 -7.37 4.00 14.19
N ASN A 281 -6.78 4.40 15.31
CA ASN A 281 -5.76 5.46 15.32
C ASN A 281 -4.44 4.92 14.80
N ASP A 282 -4.07 3.69 15.19
CA ASP A 282 -2.88 3.01 14.69
C ASP A 282 -2.99 2.82 13.16
N MET A 283 -4.16 2.47 12.64
CA MET A 283 -4.38 2.31 11.20
C MET A 283 -4.30 3.65 10.44
N ARG A 284 -4.80 4.74 11.03
CA ARG A 284 -4.66 6.08 10.44
C ARG A 284 -3.20 6.54 10.43
N GLU A 285 -2.47 6.30 11.51
CA GLU A 285 -1.04 6.61 11.58
C GLU A 285 -0.24 5.83 10.54
N VAL A 286 -0.58 4.55 10.30
CA VAL A 286 0.02 3.76 9.23
C VAL A 286 -0.31 4.33 7.85
N ALA A 287 -1.57 4.72 7.59
CA ALA A 287 -1.94 5.36 6.33
C ALA A 287 -1.16 6.67 6.10
N ASP A 288 -1.12 7.55 7.11
CA ASP A 288 -0.35 8.81 7.05
C ASP A 288 1.16 8.55 6.86
N TYR A 289 1.68 7.44 7.38
CA TYR A 289 3.06 7.00 7.20
C TYR A 289 3.34 6.52 5.78
N LEU A 290 2.36 5.89 5.11
CA LEU A 290 2.50 5.36 3.75
C LEU A 290 2.42 6.45 2.67
N GLU A 291 1.60 7.47 2.90
CA GLU A 291 1.38 8.60 1.97
C GLU A 291 2.66 9.17 1.31
N PRO A 292 3.75 9.50 2.04
CA PRO A 292 4.96 9.99 1.39
C PRO A 292 5.66 8.97 0.48
N PHE A 293 5.53 7.68 0.75
CA PHE A 293 6.06 6.62 -0.12
C PHE A 293 5.21 6.46 -1.37
N ASP A 294 3.89 6.51 -1.24
CA ASP A 294 2.96 6.50 -2.37
C ASP A 294 3.20 7.70 -3.28
N GLN A 295 3.39 8.88 -2.70
CA GLN A 295 3.74 10.08 -3.46
C GLN A 295 5.07 9.91 -4.19
N ALA A 296 6.10 9.32 -3.55
CA ALA A 296 7.38 9.09 -4.20
C ALA A 296 7.29 8.12 -5.39
N LEU A 297 6.47 7.07 -5.28
CA LEU A 297 6.20 6.15 -6.40
C LEU A 297 5.40 6.85 -7.51
N CYS A 298 4.38 7.61 -7.15
CA CYS A 298 3.58 8.41 -8.08
C CYS A 298 4.47 9.39 -8.87
N ASP A 299 5.39 10.08 -8.19
CA ASP A 299 6.32 11.02 -8.82
C ASP A 299 7.22 10.34 -9.87
N ILE A 300 7.65 9.09 -9.63
CA ILE A 300 8.43 8.32 -10.61
C ILE A 300 7.60 8.02 -11.86
N TYR A 301 6.35 7.57 -11.69
CA TYR A 301 5.47 7.29 -12.83
C TYR A 301 5.08 8.57 -13.58
N VAL A 302 4.81 9.67 -12.86
CA VAL A 302 4.52 10.97 -13.46
C VAL A 302 5.72 11.50 -14.23
N ALA A 303 6.93 11.35 -13.70
CA ALA A 303 8.15 11.77 -14.39
C ALA A 303 8.41 10.98 -15.68
N ARG A 304 7.99 9.71 -15.71
CA ARG A 304 8.16 8.84 -16.87
C ARG A 304 7.07 9.02 -17.92
N THR A 305 5.83 9.20 -17.48
CA THR A 305 4.65 9.27 -18.34
C THR A 305 4.34 10.72 -18.75
N SER A 306 3.32 10.89 -19.59
CA SER A 306 2.72 12.22 -19.84
C SER A 306 1.42 12.44 -19.05
N MET A 307 1.13 11.54 -18.11
CA MET A 307 -0.10 11.54 -17.31
C MET A 307 -0.06 12.60 -16.21
N LYS A 308 -1.23 13.01 -15.72
CA LYS A 308 -1.32 13.89 -14.55
C LYS A 308 -1.17 13.07 -13.28
N ALA A 309 -0.60 13.68 -12.25
CA ALA A 309 -0.41 13.05 -10.94
C ALA A 309 -1.70 12.43 -10.37
N ASN A 310 -2.86 13.10 -10.52
CA ASN A 310 -4.13 12.53 -10.05
C ASN A 310 -4.58 11.29 -10.83
N ASP A 311 -4.28 11.21 -12.12
CA ASP A 311 -4.63 10.07 -12.96
C ASP A 311 -3.74 8.87 -12.60
N VAL A 312 -2.44 9.12 -12.41
CA VAL A 312 -1.48 8.12 -11.92
C VAL A 312 -1.85 7.63 -10.51
N ALA A 313 -2.19 8.53 -9.59
CA ALA A 313 -2.64 8.18 -8.25
C ALA A 313 -3.89 7.29 -8.29
N THR A 314 -4.85 7.61 -9.18
CA THR A 314 -6.03 6.76 -9.38
C THR A 314 -5.64 5.35 -9.86
N TYR A 315 -4.69 5.25 -10.80
CA TYR A 315 -4.21 3.94 -11.25
C TYR A 315 -3.54 3.14 -10.14
N MET A 316 -2.83 3.82 -9.25
CA MET A 316 -2.18 3.21 -8.09
C MET A 316 -3.20 2.78 -7.02
N ASP A 317 -4.24 3.58 -6.78
CA ASP A 317 -5.36 3.22 -5.90
C ASP A 317 -6.12 1.99 -6.42
N ASP A 318 -6.30 1.88 -7.74
CA ASP A 318 -7.09 0.84 -8.40
C ASP A 318 -6.32 -0.50 -8.64
N GLU A 319 -5.04 -0.60 -8.24
CA GLU A 319 -4.17 -1.74 -8.57
C GLU A 319 -4.17 -2.07 -10.08
N THR A 320 -3.81 -1.09 -10.91
CA THR A 320 -4.03 -1.16 -12.36
C THR A 320 -3.01 -2.02 -13.11
N PHE A 321 -3.50 -2.97 -13.94
CA PHE A 321 -2.72 -3.71 -14.93
C PHE A 321 -2.81 -3.06 -16.31
N ILE A 322 -1.68 -2.60 -16.82
CA ILE A 322 -1.53 -1.83 -18.05
C ILE A 322 -0.94 -2.74 -19.13
N GLY A 323 -1.71 -3.01 -20.18
CA GLY A 323 -1.29 -3.87 -21.29
C GLY A 323 -0.31 -3.17 -22.24
N ALA A 324 0.42 -3.94 -23.03
CA ALA A 324 1.50 -3.46 -23.92
C ALA A 324 1.18 -2.20 -24.74
N GLN A 325 0.06 -2.16 -25.47
CA GLN A 325 -0.28 -0.99 -26.30
C GLN A 325 -0.63 0.23 -25.45
N GLN A 326 -1.43 0.03 -24.39
CA GLN A 326 -1.80 1.09 -23.46
C GLN A 326 -0.55 1.67 -22.75
N ALA A 327 0.40 0.80 -22.36
CA ALA A 327 1.66 1.22 -21.77
C ALA A 327 2.45 2.14 -22.71
N ILE A 328 2.42 1.89 -24.02
CA ILE A 328 3.04 2.76 -25.02
C ILE A 328 2.26 4.07 -25.16
N ASP A 329 0.94 3.99 -25.30
CA ASP A 329 0.07 5.14 -25.52
C ASP A 329 0.11 6.13 -24.33
N GLU A 330 0.28 5.62 -23.10
CA GLU A 330 0.32 6.41 -21.87
C GLU A 330 1.75 6.76 -21.40
N GLY A 331 2.78 6.19 -22.03
CA GLY A 331 4.20 6.54 -21.79
C GLY A 331 4.93 5.69 -20.74
N PHE A 332 4.32 4.60 -20.26
CA PHE A 332 5.02 3.61 -19.42
C PHE A 332 6.04 2.77 -20.22
N ALA A 333 5.86 2.65 -21.54
CA ALA A 333 6.77 2.00 -22.46
C ALA A 333 6.97 2.86 -23.73
N ASP A 334 8.05 2.62 -24.46
CA ASP A 334 8.36 3.32 -25.72
C ASP A 334 7.96 2.51 -26.94
N THR A 335 8.23 1.20 -26.94
CA THR A 335 8.00 0.35 -28.12
C THR A 335 7.60 -1.08 -27.76
N LEU A 336 7.03 -1.79 -28.74
CA LEU A 336 6.81 -3.23 -28.64
C LEU A 336 8.13 -3.98 -28.83
N LEU A 337 8.33 -4.99 -28.00
CA LEU A 337 9.41 -5.94 -28.17
C LEU A 337 9.13 -6.89 -29.34
N SER A 338 10.16 -7.19 -30.15
CA SER A 338 10.06 -8.20 -31.21
C SER A 338 9.75 -9.59 -30.65
N GLN A 339 8.75 -10.28 -31.21
CA GLN A 339 8.30 -11.60 -30.75
C GLN A 339 9.38 -12.69 -30.83
N GLU A 340 10.36 -12.57 -31.74
CA GLU A 340 11.48 -13.52 -31.85
C GLU A 340 12.38 -13.53 -30.60
N LYS A 341 12.24 -12.54 -29.72
CA LYS A 341 13.10 -12.34 -28.55
C LYS A 341 12.55 -12.93 -27.25
N ILE A 342 11.37 -13.55 -27.22
CA ILE A 342 10.79 -14.16 -26.00
C ILE A 342 10.69 -15.69 -26.17
N LYS A 343 11.15 -16.45 -25.16
CA LYS A 343 10.95 -17.90 -25.08
C LYS A 343 10.48 -18.32 -23.68
N GLU A 344 9.75 -19.44 -23.62
CA GLU A 344 9.48 -20.11 -22.34
C GLU A 344 10.53 -21.20 -22.10
N ASP A 345 11.31 -21.05 -21.04
CA ASP A 345 12.13 -22.13 -20.49
C ASP A 345 11.27 -23.04 -19.60
N LYS A 346 10.80 -24.14 -20.18
CA LYS A 346 9.97 -25.13 -19.48
C LYS A 346 10.66 -25.78 -18.28
N LYS A 347 11.99 -25.85 -18.25
CA LYS A 347 12.73 -26.39 -17.09
C LYS A 347 12.73 -25.37 -15.95
N ALA A 348 13.03 -24.11 -16.25
CA ALA A 348 12.97 -23.03 -15.26
C ALA A 348 11.53 -22.82 -14.72
N ALA A 349 10.52 -22.91 -15.59
CA ALA A 349 9.12 -22.87 -15.20
C ALA A 349 8.76 -24.03 -14.25
N ALA A 350 9.19 -25.26 -14.58
CA ALA A 350 8.92 -26.43 -13.76
C ALA A 350 9.64 -26.41 -12.41
N SER A 351 10.91 -25.96 -12.36
CA SER A 351 11.69 -25.86 -11.12
C SER A 351 11.18 -24.76 -10.17
N SER A 352 10.46 -23.77 -10.70
CA SER A 352 9.95 -22.64 -9.90
C SER A 352 8.57 -22.89 -9.30
N LYS A 353 7.85 -23.95 -9.69
CA LYS A 353 6.47 -24.20 -9.25
C LYS A 353 6.32 -24.26 -7.73
N SER A 354 7.21 -24.98 -7.04
CA SER A 354 7.13 -25.11 -5.59
C SER A 354 7.41 -23.79 -4.87
N LYS A 355 8.37 -23.02 -5.37
CA LYS A 355 8.67 -21.67 -4.90
C LYS A 355 7.47 -20.73 -5.09
N ILE A 356 6.89 -20.68 -6.28
CA ILE A 356 5.73 -19.83 -6.59
C ILE A 356 4.55 -20.22 -5.70
N ALA A 357 4.33 -21.52 -5.48
CA ALA A 357 3.30 -22.00 -4.56
C ALA A 357 3.56 -21.54 -3.12
N ALA A 358 4.82 -21.58 -2.64
CA ALA A 358 5.19 -21.08 -1.33
C ALA A 358 4.92 -19.57 -1.19
N LEU A 359 5.35 -18.77 -2.17
CA LEU A 359 5.13 -17.32 -2.22
C LEU A 359 3.63 -16.97 -2.22
N HIS A 360 2.83 -17.68 -3.02
CA HIS A 360 1.38 -17.52 -3.04
C HIS A 360 0.72 -17.80 -1.70
N ILE A 361 1.08 -18.95 -1.09
CA ILE A 361 0.51 -19.35 0.19
C ILE A 361 0.93 -18.35 1.27
N GLU A 362 2.18 -17.88 1.25
CA GLU A 362 2.68 -16.87 2.18
C GLU A 362 1.90 -15.56 2.02
N ALA A 363 1.81 -15.02 0.80
CA ALA A 363 1.08 -13.77 0.53
C ALA A 363 -0.40 -13.88 0.95
N ALA A 364 -1.04 -15.03 0.68
CA ALA A 364 -2.43 -15.26 1.09
C ALA A 364 -2.58 -15.40 2.61
N LEU A 365 -1.64 -16.07 3.30
CA LEU A 365 -1.65 -16.21 4.77
C LEU A 365 -1.41 -14.89 5.46
N VAL A 366 -0.51 -14.08 4.91
CA VAL A 366 -0.21 -12.74 5.41
C VAL A 366 -1.42 -11.84 5.19
N ARG A 367 -1.90 -11.69 3.95
CA ARG A 367 -2.99 -10.76 3.60
C ARG A 367 -4.34 -11.13 4.21
N ARG A 368 -4.73 -12.41 4.16
CA ARG A 368 -6.07 -12.85 4.59
C ARG A 368 -6.06 -13.46 5.98
N GLY A 369 -5.05 -14.28 6.24
CA GLY A 369 -4.91 -14.98 7.51
C GLY A 369 -4.44 -14.07 8.63
N HIS A 370 -3.96 -12.86 8.31
CA HIS A 370 -3.28 -11.97 9.25
C HIS A 370 -2.14 -12.69 9.99
N VAL A 371 -1.51 -13.66 9.31
CA VAL A 371 -0.42 -14.46 9.86
C VAL A 371 0.88 -13.70 9.62
N PRO A 372 1.68 -13.42 10.66
CA PRO A 372 3.00 -12.81 10.48
C PRO A 372 3.87 -13.62 9.50
N ALA A 373 4.63 -12.96 8.63
CA ALA A 373 5.38 -13.62 7.56
C ALA A 373 6.29 -14.75 8.06
N ALA A 374 6.98 -14.57 9.20
CA ALA A 374 7.81 -15.61 9.81
C ALA A 374 6.98 -16.85 10.22
N GLN A 375 5.78 -16.64 10.78
CA GLN A 375 4.88 -17.72 11.14
C GLN A 375 4.30 -18.39 9.88
N ALA A 376 3.93 -17.62 8.85
CA ALA A 376 3.47 -18.15 7.58
C ALA A 376 4.53 -19.05 6.93
N ARG A 377 5.80 -18.62 6.92
CA ARG A 377 6.94 -19.43 6.46
C ARG A 377 7.07 -20.74 7.23
N SER A 378 7.00 -20.69 8.56
CA SER A 378 7.03 -21.91 9.39
C SER A 378 5.89 -22.88 9.04
N MET A 379 4.66 -22.37 8.89
CA MET A 379 3.51 -23.19 8.48
C MET A 379 3.73 -23.85 7.11
N ILE A 380 4.25 -23.10 6.13
CA ILE A 380 4.51 -23.58 4.78
C ILE A 380 5.63 -24.63 4.76
N VAL A 381 6.73 -24.43 5.51
CA VAL A 381 7.81 -25.42 5.63
C VAL A 381 7.28 -26.74 6.19
N ASN A 382 6.46 -26.68 7.23
CA ASN A 382 5.84 -27.86 7.83
C ASN A 382 4.86 -28.56 6.86
N ALA A 383 4.12 -27.78 6.06
CA ALA A 383 3.22 -28.31 5.04
C ALA A 383 3.97 -28.94 3.85
N ALA A 384 5.10 -28.38 3.44
CA ALA A 384 5.95 -28.89 2.36
C ALA A 384 6.63 -30.22 2.74
N GLY A 385 7.08 -30.36 3.99
CA GLY A 385 7.69 -31.60 4.51
C GLY A 385 6.70 -32.73 4.78
N ALA A 386 5.39 -32.48 4.69
CA ALA A 386 4.35 -33.46 5.00
C ALA A 386 4.04 -34.41 3.82
N GLY A 387 4.20 -35.72 4.04
CA GLY A 387 3.97 -36.75 3.01
C GLY A 387 2.52 -36.98 2.56
N ALA A 388 1.51 -36.41 3.24
CA ALA A 388 0.09 -36.53 2.86
C ALA A 388 -0.61 -35.16 2.88
N ASP A 389 -1.66 -34.99 2.06
CA ASP A 389 -2.39 -33.71 1.93
C ASP A 389 -3.32 -33.40 3.13
N GLY A 390 -3.55 -34.40 3.98
CA GLY A 390 -4.41 -34.29 5.15
C GLY A 390 -3.70 -34.02 6.47
N THR A 391 -2.41 -33.62 6.45
CA THR A 391 -1.67 -33.36 7.69
C THR A 391 -2.21 -32.15 8.46
N PRO A 392 -1.99 -32.08 9.79
CA PRO A 392 -2.43 -30.94 10.60
C PRO A 392 -1.97 -29.60 10.04
N ALA A 393 -0.71 -29.52 9.57
CA ALA A 393 -0.15 -28.30 8.98
C ALA A 393 -0.90 -27.85 7.70
N VAL A 394 -1.18 -28.78 6.77
CA VAL A 394 -1.94 -28.45 5.54
C VAL A 394 -3.39 -28.07 5.87
N ARG A 395 -4.02 -28.76 6.83
CA ARG A 395 -5.39 -28.45 7.27
C ARG A 395 -5.50 -27.10 7.93
N GLU A 396 -4.48 -26.68 8.68
CA GLU A 396 -4.45 -25.37 9.33
C GLU A 396 -4.41 -24.25 8.28
N ILE A 397 -3.52 -24.36 7.27
CA ILE A 397 -3.47 -23.43 6.15
C ILE A 397 -4.78 -23.45 5.34
N GLU A 398 -5.32 -24.63 5.01
CA GLU A 398 -6.61 -24.75 4.29
C GLU A 398 -7.71 -24.01 5.03
N LYS A 399 -7.78 -24.21 6.35
CA LYS A 399 -8.79 -23.60 7.19
C LYS A 399 -8.64 -22.09 7.22
N ILE A 400 -7.44 -21.53 7.12
CA ILE A 400 -7.24 -20.07 7.08
C ILE A 400 -7.62 -19.52 5.70
N LEU A 401 -7.12 -20.12 4.62
CA LEU A 401 -7.21 -19.54 3.28
C LEU A 401 -8.55 -19.77 2.58
N THR A 402 -9.28 -20.84 2.92
CA THR A 402 -10.57 -21.19 2.29
C THR A 402 -11.78 -20.69 3.08
N ARG A 403 -11.57 -20.04 4.24
CA ARG A 403 -12.65 -19.41 5.00
C ARG A 403 -13.21 -18.24 4.21
N ASN A 404 -14.54 -18.13 4.23
CA ASN A 404 -15.24 -16.91 3.86
C ASN A 404 -15.36 -16.07 5.13
N ASP A 405 -14.87 -14.83 5.09
CA ASP A 405 -14.86 -13.88 6.21
C ASP A 405 -16.03 -12.88 6.12
N GLY A 406 -16.88 -12.98 5.10
CA GLY A 406 -18.05 -12.12 4.89
C GLY A 406 -17.75 -10.87 4.05
N GLU A 407 -16.48 -10.47 3.92
CA GLU A 407 -16.04 -9.33 3.11
C GLU A 407 -15.32 -9.77 1.82
N HIS A 408 -14.66 -10.94 1.83
CA HIS A 408 -13.92 -11.49 0.69
C HIS A 408 -14.15 -13.00 0.50
N GLU A 409 -14.38 -13.43 -0.75
CA GLU A 409 -14.53 -14.86 -1.04
C GLU A 409 -13.27 -15.67 -0.66
N GLY A 410 -13.49 -16.77 0.06
CA GLY A 410 -12.49 -17.81 0.37
C GLY A 410 -11.73 -18.27 -0.87
N MET A 411 -10.42 -18.54 -0.76
CA MET A 411 -9.70 -19.20 -1.86
C MET A 411 -10.42 -20.52 -2.15
N SER A 412 -10.70 -20.79 -3.42
CA SER A 412 -11.37 -22.03 -3.78
C SER A 412 -10.54 -23.22 -3.31
N ARG A 413 -11.20 -24.26 -2.79
CA ARG A 413 -10.52 -25.51 -2.39
C ARG A 413 -9.75 -26.15 -3.53
N GLY A 414 -10.19 -25.95 -4.78
CA GLY A 414 -9.48 -26.41 -5.97
C GLY A 414 -8.13 -25.70 -6.14
N THR A 415 -8.13 -24.37 -6.04
CA THR A 415 -6.93 -23.53 -6.09
C THR A 415 -5.96 -23.87 -4.97
N PHE A 416 -6.47 -23.98 -3.74
CA PHE A 416 -5.64 -24.35 -2.58
C PHE A 416 -4.96 -25.71 -2.77
N ARG A 417 -5.70 -26.74 -3.21
CA ARG A 417 -5.14 -28.07 -3.47
C ARG A 417 -4.10 -28.06 -4.60
N ALA A 418 -4.26 -27.22 -5.61
CA ALA A 418 -3.26 -27.06 -6.66
C ALA A 418 -1.96 -26.47 -6.09
N LEU A 419 -2.06 -25.40 -5.27
CA LEU A 419 -0.89 -24.80 -4.61
C LEU A 419 -0.17 -25.78 -3.69
N ILE A 420 -0.89 -26.57 -2.89
CA ILE A 420 -0.25 -27.60 -2.04
C ILE A 420 0.46 -28.68 -2.86
N ARG A 421 -0.11 -29.09 -4.00
CA ARG A 421 0.53 -30.05 -4.90
C ARG A 421 1.82 -29.48 -5.48
N ASP A 422 1.79 -28.25 -5.95
CA ASP A 422 2.94 -27.58 -6.55
C ASP A 422 4.04 -27.32 -5.50
N LEU A 423 3.66 -26.89 -4.29
CA LEU A 423 4.55 -26.74 -3.12
C LEU A 423 5.33 -28.03 -2.85
N LYS A 424 4.66 -29.19 -2.94
CA LYS A 424 5.28 -30.50 -2.71
C LYS A 424 6.07 -31.05 -3.88
N SER A 425 5.96 -30.45 -5.07
CA SER A 425 6.70 -30.93 -6.26
C SER A 425 8.20 -30.65 -6.21
N GLY A 426 8.67 -29.85 -5.24
CA GLY A 426 10.08 -29.65 -4.95
C GLY A 426 10.26 -29.00 -3.57
N THR A 427 11.15 -29.52 -2.74
CA THR A 427 11.45 -28.94 -1.43
C THR A 427 12.22 -27.61 -1.62
N PRO A 428 11.78 -26.48 -1.05
CA PRO A 428 12.61 -25.27 -1.02
C PRO A 428 13.91 -25.58 -0.27
N ALA A 429 15.03 -25.64 -0.99
CA ALA A 429 16.31 -26.16 -0.49
C ALA A 429 16.94 -25.31 0.63
N ALA A 430 16.52 -24.05 0.79
CA ALA A 430 17.13 -23.12 1.75
C ALA A 430 16.49 -23.14 3.15
N ALA A 431 15.23 -23.58 3.30
CA ALA A 431 14.45 -23.33 4.52
C ALA A 431 14.78 -24.26 5.71
N ALA A 432 15.52 -25.35 5.51
CA ALA A 432 15.77 -26.35 6.55
C ALA A 432 16.98 -26.05 7.45
N ASN A 433 17.84 -25.08 7.11
CA ASN A 433 19.17 -24.92 7.74
C ASN A 433 19.51 -23.50 8.26
N GLN A 434 18.54 -22.60 8.40
CA GLN A 434 18.79 -21.32 9.08
C GLN A 434 17.75 -21.07 10.18
N SER A 435 18.11 -21.47 11.39
CA SER A 435 17.64 -20.78 12.59
C SER A 435 18.23 -19.36 12.57
N ASP A 436 17.37 -18.35 12.61
CA ASP A 436 17.70 -16.96 12.96
C ASP A 436 18.89 -16.32 12.22
N VAL A 437 18.79 -16.15 10.90
CA VAL A 437 19.58 -15.12 10.20
C VAL A 437 18.68 -14.32 9.28
N MET A 438 18.21 -13.17 9.77
CA MET A 438 17.80 -12.06 8.92
C MET A 438 19.07 -11.44 8.34
N PRO A 439 19.28 -11.39 7.01
CA PRO A 439 20.26 -10.46 6.46
C PRO A 439 19.66 -9.05 6.61
N GLY A 440 20.02 -8.39 7.71
CA GLY A 440 19.47 -7.10 8.14
C GLY A 440 19.58 -6.85 9.65
N ALA A 441 19.82 -7.88 10.46
CA ALA A 441 20.13 -7.73 11.88
C ALA A 441 21.52 -8.33 12.17
N ASP A 442 22.45 -7.45 12.55
CA ASP A 442 23.84 -7.71 12.92
C ASP A 442 24.86 -7.79 11.77
N VAL A 443 25.23 -6.62 11.23
CA VAL A 443 26.59 -6.41 10.72
C VAL A 443 27.42 -5.89 11.89
N GLY A 444 28.08 -6.80 12.60
CA GLY A 444 29.12 -6.48 13.60
C GLY A 444 30.37 -5.86 12.97
N SER A 445 30.20 -4.76 12.22
CA SER A 445 31.27 -3.98 11.61
C SER A 445 31.08 -2.53 12.00
N LYS A 446 32.09 -1.95 12.66
CA LYS A 446 32.13 -0.53 13.05
C LYS A 446 31.65 0.36 11.89
N PRO A 447 30.85 1.40 12.16
CA PRO A 447 30.26 2.24 11.11
C PRO A 447 31.36 2.83 10.22
N GLY A 448 31.30 2.53 8.92
CA GLY A 448 32.08 3.20 7.89
C GLY A 448 31.58 4.64 7.69
N ALA A 449 32.50 5.53 7.35
CA ALA A 449 32.32 6.98 7.33
C ALA A 449 31.07 7.51 6.58
N GLY A 450 30.53 6.78 5.60
CA GLY A 450 29.37 7.22 4.80
C GLY A 450 28.01 7.18 5.51
N GLN A 451 27.79 6.26 6.47
CA GLN A 451 26.52 6.23 7.24
C GLN A 451 26.45 7.37 8.27
N ALA A 452 27.60 7.80 8.79
CA ALA A 452 27.68 8.95 9.68
C ALA A 452 27.36 10.26 8.93
N GLU A 453 27.77 10.38 7.67
CA GLU A 453 27.46 11.55 6.82
C GLU A 453 25.95 11.63 6.49
N LEU A 454 25.30 10.51 6.22
CA LEU A 454 23.85 10.47 5.95
C LEU A 454 23.01 10.83 7.20
N LEU A 455 23.38 10.31 8.37
CA LEU A 455 22.72 10.66 9.64
C LEU A 455 22.96 12.13 10.02
N THR A 456 24.14 12.68 9.69
CA THR A 456 24.45 14.09 9.90
C THR A 456 23.66 14.99 8.94
N ALA A 457 23.47 14.56 7.68
CA ALA A 457 22.63 15.26 6.71
C ALA A 457 21.14 15.28 7.13
N ILE A 458 20.62 14.16 7.64
CA ILE A 458 19.25 14.06 8.16
C ILE A 458 19.07 14.93 9.42
N ALA A 459 20.08 15.00 10.28
CA ALA A 459 20.06 15.87 11.46
C ALA A 459 20.10 17.37 11.08
N ALA A 460 20.90 17.74 10.08
CA ALA A 460 20.97 19.11 9.56
C ALA A 460 19.64 19.54 8.90
N PHE A 461 18.98 18.64 8.16
CA PHE A 461 17.68 18.92 7.54
C PHE A 461 16.58 19.17 8.58
N ARG A 462 16.61 18.45 9.71
CA ARG A 462 15.70 18.68 10.84
C ARG A 462 15.94 20.00 11.59
N GLN A 463 17.13 20.57 11.48
CA GLN A 463 17.48 21.83 12.14
C GLN A 463 17.06 23.04 11.30
N VAL A 464 17.14 22.94 9.97
CA VAL A 464 16.68 23.97 9.03
C VAL A 464 15.15 24.03 8.98
N ALA A 465 14.44 22.91 9.16
CA ALA A 465 12.98 22.89 9.24
C ALA A 465 12.39 23.46 10.56
N LYS A 466 13.24 23.86 11.50
CA LYS A 466 12.86 24.46 12.79
C LYS A 466 13.30 25.93 12.97
N SER A 467 13.87 26.52 11.93
CA SER A 467 14.16 27.96 11.81
C SER A 467 13.35 28.54 10.67
#